data_AF-A0A0A1VQZ2-F1
#
_entry.id   AF-A0A0A1VQZ2-F1
#
_cell.length_a   1.000
_cell.length_b   1.000
_cell.length_c   1.000
_cell.angle_alpha   90.00
_cell.angle_beta   90.00
_cell.angle_gamma   90.00
#
_symmetry.space_group_name_H-M   'P 1'
#
loop_
_entity.id
_entity.type
_entity.pdbx_description
1 polymer ?
#
loop_
_entity_poly.entity_id
_entity_poly.type
_entity_poly.pdbx_seq_one_letter_code
_entity_poly.pdbx_strand_id
1 'polypeptide(L)'
;MATIEQLEPANKADVLVYMPYYAKDKHSILPYAITLYQGGSLEGRRRIENSEGIPFVASWYVSKLPSELTRCRLQFEGQADLSYEMTIINSQLIEYLIDAIKTFKQLGSADFSQGFYRKLLRFEE
;
A
#
# COMPACT_ATOMS: atom_id res chain seq x y z
N MET A 1 3.90 -2.06 -15.32
CA MET A 1 3.46 -1.77 -13.94
C MET A 1 1.95 -1.77 -13.93
N ALA A 2 1.31 -2.53 -13.03
CA ALA A 2 -0.13 -2.51 -12.92
C ALA A 2 -0.57 -1.19 -12.28
N THR A 3 -1.38 -0.40 -12.97
CA THR A 3 -2.05 0.76 -12.38
C THR A 3 -3.27 0.28 -11.59
N ILE A 4 -3.66 1.01 -10.55
CA ILE A 4 -4.83 0.63 -9.71
C ILE A 4 -6.10 0.43 -10.56
N GLU A 5 -6.22 1.16 -11.67
CA GLU A 5 -7.33 1.07 -12.63
C GLU A 5 -7.45 -0.29 -13.33
N GLN A 6 -6.34 -1.01 -13.48
CA GLN A 6 -6.24 -2.25 -14.26
C GLN A 6 -6.01 -3.47 -13.35
N LEU A 7 -6.20 -3.32 -12.04
CA LEU A 7 -6.03 -4.43 -11.11
C LEU A 7 -7.13 -5.47 -11.33
N GLU A 8 -6.73 -6.67 -11.73
CA GLU A 8 -7.57 -7.86 -11.65
C GLU A 8 -7.60 -8.39 -10.21
N PRO A 9 -8.72 -8.98 -9.75
CA PRO A 9 -8.78 -9.55 -8.42
C PRO A 9 -7.83 -10.76 -8.29
N ALA A 10 -7.15 -10.88 -7.15
CA ALA A 10 -6.32 -12.04 -6.84
C ALA A 10 -7.15 -13.34 -6.83
N ASN A 11 -6.46 -14.47 -7.02
CA ASN A 11 -7.12 -15.77 -6.97
C ASN A 11 -7.72 -16.06 -5.58
N LYS A 12 -8.72 -16.93 -5.54
CA LYS A 12 -9.46 -17.24 -4.29
C LYS A 12 -8.58 -17.85 -3.20
N ALA A 13 -7.56 -18.63 -3.56
CA ALA A 13 -6.69 -19.28 -2.58
C ALA A 13 -5.88 -18.24 -1.81
N ASP A 14 -5.31 -17.26 -2.50
CA ASP A 14 -4.60 -16.15 -1.88
C ASP A 14 -5.54 -15.35 -0.96
N VAL A 15 -6.74 -15.01 -1.44
CA VAL A 15 -7.72 -14.24 -0.65
C VAL A 15 -8.08 -14.96 0.66
N LEU A 16 -8.31 -16.28 0.62
CA LEU A 16 -8.66 -17.07 1.81
C LEU A 16 -7.59 -17.05 2.90
N VAL A 17 -6.31 -16.97 2.53
CA VAL A 17 -5.18 -16.88 3.49
C VAL A 17 -5.23 -15.55 4.26
N TYR A 18 -5.65 -14.47 3.60
CA TYR A 18 -5.69 -13.13 4.18
C TYR A 18 -7.01 -12.81 4.91
N MET A 19 -8.13 -13.41 4.52
CA MET A 19 -9.46 -13.11 5.07
C MET A 19 -9.55 -13.01 6.61
N PRO A 20 -8.90 -13.89 7.41
CA PRO A 20 -8.96 -13.82 8.88
C PRO A 20 -8.37 -12.54 9.50
N TYR A 21 -7.52 -11.82 8.76
CA TYR A 21 -6.83 -10.62 9.23
C TYR A 21 -7.64 -9.34 9.00
N TYR A 22 -8.74 -9.41 8.26
CA TYR A 22 -9.52 -8.23 7.86
C TYR A 22 -10.99 -8.36 8.23
N ALA A 23 -11.58 -7.25 8.67
CA ALA A 23 -13.02 -7.11 8.86
C ALA A 23 -13.78 -7.22 7.52
N LYS A 24 -15.07 -7.61 7.61
CA LYS A 24 -15.91 -7.94 6.45
C LYS A 24 -16.07 -6.79 5.45
N ASP A 25 -16.02 -5.54 5.92
CA ASP A 25 -16.12 -4.34 5.10
C ASP A 25 -14.96 -4.19 4.09
N LYS A 26 -13.82 -4.86 4.36
CA LYS A 26 -12.64 -4.82 3.50
C LYS A 26 -12.56 -5.98 2.50
N HIS A 27 -13.40 -7.01 2.66
CA HIS A 27 -13.34 -8.24 1.87
C HIS A 27 -13.58 -8.01 0.37
N SER A 28 -14.33 -6.98 -0.02
CA SER A 28 -14.56 -6.66 -1.43
C SER A 28 -13.34 -6.04 -2.13
N ILE A 29 -12.46 -5.35 -1.38
CA ILE A 29 -11.26 -4.69 -1.92
C ILE A 29 -10.02 -5.57 -1.74
N LEU A 30 -10.03 -6.46 -0.74
CA LEU A 30 -8.91 -7.34 -0.41
C LEU A 30 -8.29 -8.07 -1.62
N PRO A 31 -9.04 -8.65 -2.58
CA PRO A 31 -8.44 -9.31 -3.74
C PRO A 31 -7.59 -8.36 -4.60
N TYR A 32 -7.99 -7.10 -4.74
CA TYR A 32 -7.25 -6.11 -5.51
C TYR A 32 -6.01 -5.63 -4.76
N ALA A 33 -6.10 -5.49 -3.43
CA ALA A 33 -4.95 -5.16 -2.59
C ALA A 33 -3.89 -6.26 -2.60
N ILE A 34 -4.30 -7.53 -2.65
CA ILE A 34 -3.39 -8.67 -2.81
C ILE A 34 -2.70 -8.63 -4.18
N THR A 35 -3.44 -8.39 -5.28
CA THR A 35 -2.83 -8.23 -6.61
C THR A 35 -1.84 -7.07 -6.65
N LEU A 36 -2.20 -5.94 -6.04
CA LEU A 36 -1.31 -4.78 -5.93
C LEU A 36 -0.05 -5.14 -5.13
N TYR A 37 -0.21 -5.84 -4.00
CA TYR A 37 0.88 -6.34 -3.19
C TYR A 37 1.81 -7.27 -3.97
N GLN A 38 1.26 -8.21 -4.75
CA GLN A 38 2.02 -9.12 -5.60
C GLN A 38 2.78 -8.38 -6.71
N GLY A 39 2.31 -7.20 -7.12
CA GLY A 39 3.02 -6.30 -8.04
C GLY A 39 4.29 -5.68 -7.46
N GLY A 40 4.46 -5.67 -6.13
CA GLY A 40 5.70 -5.25 -5.45
C GLY A 40 5.96 -3.73 -5.40
N SER A 41 5.07 -2.92 -5.98
CA SER A 41 5.23 -1.46 -5.99
C SER A 41 3.92 -0.71 -6.18
N LEU A 42 3.88 0.53 -5.71
CA LEU A 42 2.80 1.49 -5.95
C LEU A 42 3.40 2.88 -6.21
N GLU A 43 2.98 3.50 -7.31
CA GLU A 43 3.25 4.91 -7.58
C GLU A 43 2.05 5.77 -7.18
N GLY A 44 2.32 6.96 -6.65
CA GLY A 44 1.28 7.84 -6.17
C GLY A 44 1.77 9.26 -5.93
N ARG A 45 0.90 10.08 -5.33
CA ARG A 45 1.22 11.47 -4.97
C ARG A 45 0.74 11.74 -3.56
N ARG A 46 1.67 12.09 -2.67
CA ARG A 46 1.35 12.53 -1.32
C ARG A 46 0.71 13.89 -1.37
N ARG A 47 -0.58 13.96 -1.03
CA ARG A 47 -1.30 15.23 -0.98
C ARG A 47 -0.80 16.12 0.15
N ILE A 48 -0.61 17.38 -0.19
CA ILE A 48 -0.34 18.48 0.74
C ILE A 48 -1.41 19.53 0.46
N GLU A 49 -1.98 20.12 1.50
CA GLU A 49 -2.99 21.17 1.33
C GLU A 49 -2.45 22.29 0.44
N ASN A 50 -3.27 22.72 -0.53
CA ASN A 50 -2.93 23.77 -1.52
C ASN A 50 -1.70 23.46 -2.41
N SER A 51 -1.36 22.19 -2.62
CA SER A 51 -0.26 21.75 -3.49
C SER A 51 -0.72 20.66 -4.47
N GLU A 52 0.00 20.50 -5.58
CA GLU A 52 -0.21 19.41 -6.55
C GLU A 52 0.17 18.01 -6.01
N GLY A 53 0.65 17.95 -4.77
CA GLY A 53 1.14 16.74 -4.11
C GLY A 53 2.55 16.34 -4.54
N ILE A 54 3.26 15.62 -3.68
CA ILE A 54 4.64 15.18 -3.92
C ILE A 54 4.60 13.76 -4.51
N PRO A 55 5.15 13.52 -5.71
CA PRO A 55 5.18 12.18 -6.29
C PRO A 55 6.03 11.23 -5.44
N PHE A 56 5.57 9.99 -5.30
CA PHE A 56 6.30 8.94 -4.61
C PHE A 56 6.25 7.61 -5.36
N VAL A 57 7.24 6.76 -5.06
CA VAL A 57 7.25 5.34 -5.40
C VAL A 57 7.41 4.54 -4.11
N ALA A 58 6.43 3.70 -3.80
CA ALA A 58 6.54 2.67 -2.78
C ALA A 58 6.94 1.35 -3.43
N SER A 59 7.85 0.62 -2.81
CA SER A 59 8.28 -0.71 -3.26
C SER A 59 8.52 -1.63 -2.08
N TRP A 60 8.28 -2.92 -2.26
CA TRP A 60 8.44 -3.92 -1.20
C TRP A 60 8.79 -5.30 -1.76
N TYR A 61 9.31 -6.15 -0.89
CA TYR A 61 9.49 -7.57 -1.21
C TYR A 61 8.20 -8.34 -0.94
N VAL A 62 7.76 -9.10 -1.93
CA VAL A 62 6.53 -9.91 -1.83
C VAL A 62 6.81 -11.14 -0.97
N SER A 63 6.16 -11.21 0.19
CA SER A 63 6.14 -12.38 1.06
C SER A 63 4.83 -13.15 0.87
N LYS A 64 4.77 -14.41 1.31
CA LYS A 64 3.61 -15.29 1.02
C LYS A 64 2.60 -15.32 2.15
N LEU A 65 3.03 -15.05 3.38
CA LEU A 65 2.18 -15.21 4.56
C LEU A 65 1.80 -13.85 5.17
N PRO A 66 0.55 -13.69 5.65
CA PRO A 66 0.08 -12.43 6.23
C PRO A 66 0.86 -11.98 7.48
N SER A 67 1.47 -12.91 8.21
CA SER A 67 2.22 -12.66 9.44
C SER A 67 3.72 -12.42 9.20
N GLU A 68 4.22 -12.60 7.97
CA GLU A 68 5.63 -12.37 7.65
C GLU A 68 5.95 -10.88 7.65
N LEU A 69 7.20 -10.57 8.01
CA LEU A 69 7.74 -9.23 7.87
C LEU A 69 8.14 -8.98 6.42
N THR A 70 7.81 -7.80 5.92
CA THR A 70 8.28 -7.28 4.64
C THR A 70 8.89 -5.89 4.84
N ARG A 71 9.84 -5.57 3.98
CA ARG A 71 10.52 -4.28 3.96
C ARG A 71 9.85 -3.43 2.88
N CYS A 72 9.28 -2.31 3.30
CA CYS A 72 8.67 -1.33 2.42
C CYS A 72 9.56 -0.09 2.37
N ARG A 73 9.94 0.30 1.16
CA ARG A 73 10.71 1.52 0.86
C ARG A 73 9.79 2.51 0.16
N LEU A 74 9.79 3.75 0.62
CA LEU A 74 9.11 4.87 0.00
C LEU A 74 10.15 5.91 -0.46
N GLN A 75 10.11 6.28 -1.73
CA GLN A 75 10.99 7.30 -2.30
C GLN A 75 10.15 8.45 -2.87
N PHE A 76 10.47 9.68 -2.47
CA PHE A 76 9.83 10.89 -3.02
C PHE A 76 10.67 11.51 -4.14
N GLU A 77 10.00 12.10 -5.13
CA GLU A 77 10.61 12.89 -6.22
C GLU A 77 11.72 12.20 -7.02
N GLY A 78 11.83 10.87 -6.93
CA GLY A 78 12.96 10.13 -7.51
C GLY A 78 14.31 10.47 -6.88
N GLN A 79 14.34 11.17 -5.74
CA GLN A 79 15.57 11.55 -5.05
C GLN A 79 15.97 10.47 -4.03
N ALA A 80 17.22 9.99 -4.11
CA ALA A 80 17.70 8.95 -3.21
C ALA A 80 17.71 9.41 -1.74
N ASP A 81 18.04 10.69 -1.50
CA ASP A 81 18.09 11.29 -0.17
C ASP A 81 16.70 11.43 0.49
N LEU A 82 15.62 11.36 -0.31
CA LEU A 82 14.24 11.37 0.15
C LEU A 82 13.64 9.95 0.16
N SER A 83 14.46 8.97 0.56
CA SER A 83 14.05 7.57 0.73
C SER A 83 13.88 7.21 2.20
N TYR A 84 12.73 6.62 2.51
CA TYR A 84 12.40 6.09 3.83
C TYR A 84 12.16 4.59 3.73
N GLU A 85 12.47 3.86 4.80
CA GLU A 85 12.27 2.41 4.85
C GLU A 85 11.67 2.01 6.20
N MET A 86 10.71 1.09 6.15
CA MET A 86 10.18 0.42 7.34
C MET A 86 10.07 -1.09 7.12
N THR A 87 10.30 -1.83 8.21
CA THR A 87 9.93 -3.24 8.29
C THR A 87 8.54 -3.34 8.91
N ILE A 88 7.62 -4.01 8.23
CA ILE A 88 6.21 -4.05 8.58
C ILE A 88 5.65 -5.46 8.35
N ILE A 89 4.64 -5.86 9.13
CA ILE A 89 3.92 -7.12 8.89
C ILE A 89 3.16 -7.02 7.57
N ASN A 90 3.21 -8.06 6.74
CA ASN A 90 2.59 -8.13 5.42
C ASN A 90 1.11 -7.73 5.45
N SER A 91 0.31 -8.35 6.34
CA SER A 91 -1.11 -8.01 6.50
C SER A 91 -1.35 -6.54 6.81
N GLN A 92 -0.46 -5.90 7.57
CA GLN A 92 -0.55 -4.48 7.85
C GLN A 92 -0.20 -3.64 6.61
N LEU A 93 0.74 -4.07 5.78
CA LEU A 93 1.01 -3.39 4.51
C LEU A 93 -0.18 -3.51 3.54
N ILE A 94 -0.80 -4.69 3.43
CA ILE A 94 -2.01 -4.87 2.62
C ILE A 94 -3.17 -4.01 3.14
N GLU A 95 -3.31 -3.81 4.45
CA GLU A 95 -4.27 -2.86 5.01
C GLU A 95 -4.05 -1.45 4.45
N TYR A 96 -2.81 -0.97 4.43
CA TYR A 96 -2.48 0.32 3.81
C TYR A 96 -2.72 0.36 2.29
N LEU A 97 -2.56 -0.76 1.59
CA LEU A 97 -2.88 -0.86 0.17
C LEU A 97 -4.39 -0.82 -0.09
N ILE A 98 -5.21 -1.41 0.80
CA ILE A 98 -6.68 -1.28 0.75
C ILE A 98 -7.07 0.19 0.86
N ASP A 99 -6.48 0.92 1.81
CA ASP A 99 -6.71 2.36 1.96
C ASP A 99 -6.23 3.15 0.74
N ALA A 100 -5.06 2.83 0.17
CA ALA A 100 -4.56 3.49 -1.02
C ALA A 100 -5.48 3.28 -2.24
N ILE A 101 -6.05 2.07 -2.42
CA ILE A 101 -7.03 1.79 -3.47
C ILE A 101 -8.33 2.59 -3.25
N LYS A 102 -8.81 2.70 -2.00
CA LYS A 102 -9.97 3.55 -1.67
C LYS A 102 -9.71 5.02 -2.00
N THR A 103 -8.54 5.53 -1.63
CA THR A 103 -8.11 6.90 -1.91
C THR A 103 -8.06 7.15 -3.42
N PHE A 104 -7.45 6.23 -4.17
CA PHE A 104 -7.39 6.31 -5.63
C PHE A 104 -8.80 6.39 -6.25
N LYS A 105 -9.72 5.53 -5.82
CA LYS A 105 -11.12 5.55 -6.32
C LYS A 105 -11.85 6.85 -6.04
N GLN A 106 -11.53 7.54 -4.95
CA GLN A 106 -12.15 8.81 -4.58
C GLN A 106 -11.52 10.02 -5.26
N LEU A 107 -10.20 9.98 -5.47
CA LEU A 107 -9.39 11.17 -5.75
C LEU A 107 -8.63 11.12 -7.08
N GLY A 108 -8.65 9.98 -7.78
CA GLY A 108 -7.94 9.76 -9.04
C GLY A 108 -6.41 9.65 -8.90
N SER A 109 -5.89 9.63 -7.66
CA SER A 109 -4.46 9.49 -7.38
C SER A 109 -4.26 8.68 -6.11
N ALA A 110 -3.28 7.78 -6.13
CA ALA A 110 -2.99 6.92 -5.00
C ALA A 110 -2.19 7.72 -3.96
N ASP A 111 -2.59 7.60 -2.70
CA ASP A 111 -1.87 8.14 -1.57
C ASP A 111 -2.08 7.19 -0.39
N PHE A 112 -1.12 7.14 0.53
CA PHE A 112 -1.26 6.36 1.76
C PHE A 112 -1.98 7.16 2.84
N SER A 113 -2.59 6.45 3.79
CA SER A 113 -3.24 7.07 4.94
C SER A 113 -2.22 7.76 5.86
N GLN A 114 -2.67 8.69 6.70
CA GLN A 114 -1.79 9.33 7.68
C GLN A 114 -1.12 8.31 8.62
N GLY A 115 -1.81 7.21 8.94
CA GLY A 115 -1.27 6.12 9.76
C GLY A 115 -0.04 5.45 9.14
N PHE A 116 -0.01 5.28 7.82
CA PHE A 116 1.17 4.77 7.11
C PHE A 116 2.36 5.72 7.27
N TYR A 117 2.15 7.02 7.06
CA TYR A 117 3.22 8.02 7.15
C TYR A 117 3.75 8.19 8.57
N ARG A 118 2.89 8.15 9.59
CA ARG A 118 3.33 8.15 11.00
C ARG A 118 4.25 6.96 11.28
N LYS A 119 3.85 5.77 10.83
CA LYS A 119 4.65 4.55 11.02
C LYS A 119 5.99 4.61 10.26
N LEU A 120 5.97 5.05 9.01
CA LEU A 120 7.16 5.19 8.17
C LEU A 120 8.19 6.15 8.80
N LEU A 121 7.71 7.28 9.31
CA LEU A 121 8.55 8.32 9.91
C LEU A 121 8.86 8.06 11.40
N ARG A 122 8.44 6.90 11.93
CA ARG A 122 8.63 6.50 13.34
C ARG A 122 8.07 7.52 14.34
N PHE A 123 7.01 8.22 13.96
CA PHE A 123 6.19 9.01 14.88
C PHE A 123 5.18 8.08 15.59
N GLU A 124 5.69 7.04 16.26
CA GLU A 124 4.87 6.20 17.14
C GLU A 124 4.74 6.96 18.49
N GLU A 125 3.50 7.31 18.88
CA GLU A 125 3.15 7.72 20.26
C GLU A 125 3.09 6.48 21.17
#